data_AF-A0AAW5JIL7-F1
#
_entry.id   AF-A0AAW5JIL7-F1
#
_cell.length_a   1.000
_cell.length_b   1.000
_cell.length_c   1.000
_cell.angle_alpha   90.00
_cell.angle_beta   90.00
_cell.angle_gamma   90.00
#
_symmetry.space_group_name_H-M   'P 1'
#
loop_
_entity.id
_entity.type
_entity.pdbx_description
1 polymer ?
#
loop_
_entity_poly.entity_id
_entity_poly.type
_entity_poly.pdbx_seq_one_letter_code
_entity_poly.pdbx_strand_id
1 'polypeptide(L)'
;MLYRIDRITDRTGRDREDGRNPQRIGREGALLEAEVGYPMRLAYITPDVGTLVTSRVNHIKRYGRELVVKTLNSIYHLREVEEENA
;
A
#
# COMPACT_ATOMS: atom_id res chain seq x y z
N MET A 1 -10.30 2.41 -6.96
CA MET A 1 -9.25 3.43 -7.16
C MET A 1 -7.90 2.74 -7.09
N LEU A 2 -7.06 2.97 -8.09
CA LEU A 2 -5.78 2.31 -8.24
C LEU A 2 -4.68 3.07 -7.51
N TYR A 3 -3.77 2.33 -6.88
CA TYR A 3 -2.63 2.88 -6.17
C TYR A 3 -1.36 2.08 -6.49
N ARG A 4 -0.24 2.79 -6.58
CA ARG A 4 1.11 2.25 -6.61
C ARG A 4 1.74 2.31 -5.24
N ILE A 5 2.41 1.24 -4.80
CA ILE A 5 3.19 1.25 -3.57
C ILE A 5 4.55 1.89 -3.85
N ASP A 6 4.76 3.15 -3.46
CA ASP A 6 6.04 3.82 -3.70
C ASP A 6 7.10 3.47 -2.66
N ARG A 7 6.68 3.32 -1.41
CA ARG A 7 7.60 3.13 -0.29
C ARG A 7 6.95 2.34 0.83
N ILE A 8 7.73 1.49 1.48
CA ILE A 8 7.35 0.80 2.71
C ILE A 8 8.44 1.03 3.74
N THR A 9 8.06 1.60 4.88
CA THR A 9 8.95 1.73 6.03
C THR A 9 8.47 0.88 7.19
N ASP A 10 9.34 0.62 8.17
CA ASP A 10 8.91 0.11 9.46
C ASP A 10 8.17 1.19 10.27
N ARG A 11 7.70 0.86 11.47
CA ARG A 11 6.99 1.83 12.32
C ARG A 11 7.84 3.05 12.75
N THR A 12 9.15 2.97 12.62
CA THR A 12 10.10 4.05 12.97
C THR A 12 10.43 4.94 11.77
N GLY A 13 9.93 4.61 10.57
CA GLY A 13 10.18 5.36 9.34
C GLY A 13 11.46 4.93 8.60
N ARG A 14 12.10 3.82 9.01
CA ARG A 14 13.24 3.26 8.29
C ARG A 14 12.78 2.41 7.12
N ASP A 15 13.47 2.53 5.99
CA ASP A 15 13.14 1.75 4.80
C ASP A 15 13.24 0.25 5.05
N ARG A 16 12.23 -0.46 4.57
CA ARG A 16 12.22 -1.92 4.61
C ARG A 16 12.87 -2.44 3.34
N GLU A 17 14.08 -2.95 3.49
CA GLU A 17 14.81 -3.66 2.44
C GLU A 17 14.49 -5.16 2.41
N ASP A 18 13.64 -5.65 3.33
CA ASP A 18 13.18 -7.03 3.29
C ASP A 18 12.27 -7.22 2.07
N GLY A 19 12.88 -7.67 0.97
CA GLY A 19 12.28 -8.01 -0.31
C GLY A 19 11.28 -9.16 -0.19
N ARG A 20 10.20 -8.95 0.58
CA ARG A 20 9.11 -9.90 0.73
C ARG A 20 8.56 -10.17 -0.66
N ASN A 21 8.52 -11.45 -1.05
CA ASN A 21 7.92 -11.90 -2.29
C ASN A 21 6.38 -11.90 -2.11
N PRO A 22 5.60 -11.32 -3.04
CA PRO A 22 6.03 -10.51 -4.18
C PRO A 22 6.61 -9.17 -3.78
N GLN A 23 7.71 -8.77 -4.43
CA GLN A 23 8.33 -7.45 -4.24
C GLN A 23 7.25 -6.37 -4.43
N ARG A 24 6.95 -5.68 -3.33
CA ARG A 24 5.75 -4.85 -3.18
C ARG A 24 5.94 -3.45 -3.73
N ILE A 25 7.13 -2.87 -3.54
CA ILE A 25 7.46 -1.53 -4.02
C ILE A 25 7.40 -1.52 -5.55
N GLY A 26 6.74 -0.49 -6.10
CA GLY A 26 6.46 -0.33 -7.52
C GLY A 26 5.21 -1.07 -8.00
N ARG A 27 4.59 -1.94 -7.19
CA ARG A 27 3.38 -2.66 -7.59
C ARG A 27 2.16 -1.77 -7.52
N GLU A 28 1.28 -1.95 -8.50
CA GLU A 28 -0.01 -1.29 -8.59
C GLU A 28 -1.14 -2.25 -8.21
N GLY A 29 -2.17 -1.71 -7.58
CA GLY A 29 -3.33 -2.48 -7.15
C GLY A 29 -4.56 -1.63 -6.88
N ALA A 30 -5.72 -2.28 -6.93
CA ALA A 30 -6.97 -1.71 -6.47
C ALA A 30 -7.02 -1.76 -4.94
N LEU A 31 -7.18 -0.60 -4.30
CA LEU A 31 -7.38 -0.54 -2.86
C LEU A 31 -8.81 -0.98 -2.55
N LEU A 32 -8.94 -2.15 -1.94
CA LEU A 32 -10.23 -2.75 -1.59
C LEU A 32 -10.70 -2.30 -0.21
N GLU A 33 -9.77 -2.21 0.75
CA GLU A 33 -10.07 -1.89 2.15
C GLU A 33 -8.90 -1.12 2.77
N ALA A 34 -9.20 -0.01 3.42
CA ALA A 34 -8.26 0.76 4.23
C ALA A 34 -9.04 1.53 5.31
N GLU A 35 -9.27 0.88 6.44
CA GLU A 35 -9.99 1.44 7.59
C GLU A 35 -9.21 1.18 8.88
N VAL A 36 -9.18 2.17 9.78
CA VAL A 36 -8.54 2.04 11.09
C VAL A 36 -9.21 0.91 11.88
N GLY A 37 -8.41 0.02 12.47
CA GLY A 37 -8.88 -1.17 13.19
C GLY A 37 -8.89 -2.45 12.34
N TYR A 38 -8.91 -2.32 11.01
CA TYR A 38 -8.94 -3.45 10.08
C TYR A 38 -7.63 -3.58 9.28
N PRO A 39 -7.29 -4.78 8.77
CA PRO A 39 -6.22 -4.93 7.80
C PRO A 39 -6.46 -4.09 6.54
N MET A 40 -5.39 -3.52 5.97
CA MET A 40 -5.48 -2.97 4.62
C MET A 40 -5.46 -4.12 3.61
N ARG A 41 -6.30 -4.04 2.57
CA ARG A 41 -6.33 -4.97 1.45
C ARG A 41 -6.13 -4.24 0.12
N LEU A 42 -5.11 -4.64 -0.62
CA LEU A 42 -4.76 -4.10 -1.94
C LEU A 42 -4.63 -5.28 -2.92
N ALA A 43 -5.56 -5.39 -3.88
CA ALA A 43 -5.52 -6.43 -4.90
C ALA A 43 -4.64 -5.97 -6.06
N TYR A 44 -3.57 -6.72 -6.35
CA TYR A 44 -2.63 -6.34 -7.41
C TYR A 44 -3.27 -6.49 -8.80
N ILE A 45 -2.91 -5.61 -9.74
CA ILE A 45 -3.44 -5.65 -11.13
C ILE A 45 -2.87 -6.85 -11.90
N THR A 46 -1.65 -7.28 -11.59
CA THR A 46 -1.01 -8.42 -12.26
C THR A 46 -1.57 -9.75 -11.74
N PRO A 47 -2.03 -10.65 -12.63
CA PRO A 47 -2.85 -11.81 -12.28
C PRO A 47 -2.19 -12.84 -11.35
N ASP A 48 -0.86 -12.87 -11.26
CA ASP A 48 -0.12 -13.92 -10.53
C ASP A 48 0.32 -13.52 -9.11
N VAL A 49 -0.06 -12.33 -8.65
CA VAL A 49 0.56 -11.70 -7.46
C VAL A 49 -0.38 -11.67 -6.24
N GLY A 50 -1.67 -11.91 -6.44
CA GLY A 50 -2.67 -12.04 -5.37
C GLY A 50 -3.07 -10.70 -4.72
N THR A 51 -3.40 -10.74 -3.44
CA THR A 51 -3.81 -9.55 -2.65
C THR A 51 -2.81 -9.31 -1.52
N LEU A 52 -2.32 -8.08 -1.39
CA LEU A 52 -1.62 -7.64 -0.20
C LEU A 52 -2.63 -7.49 0.94
N VAL A 53 -2.40 -8.24 2.02
CA VAL A 53 -3.10 -8.08 3.29
C VAL A 53 -2.09 -7.67 4.35
N THR A 54 -2.35 -6.56 5.05
CA THR A 54 -1.44 -6.04 6.08
C THR A 54 -1.88 -6.41 7.49
N SER A 55 -1.11 -6.02 8.51
CA SER A 55 -1.62 -5.96 9.88
C SER A 55 -2.66 -4.84 10.03
N ARG A 56 -3.40 -4.83 11.14
CA ARG A 56 -4.40 -3.77 11.42
C ARG A 56 -3.81 -2.38 11.20
N VAL A 57 -4.60 -1.55 10.52
CA VAL A 57 -4.32 -0.13 10.31
C VAL A 57 -4.56 0.61 11.63
N ASN A 58 -3.63 1.47 12.01
CA ASN A 58 -3.77 2.33 13.18
C ASN A 58 -4.01 3.80 12.81
N HIS A 59 -3.61 4.20 11.59
CA HIS A 59 -3.75 5.57 11.13
C HIS A 59 -3.71 5.65 9.61
N ILE A 60 -4.51 6.55 9.05
CA ILE A 60 -4.57 6.83 7.62
C ILE A 60 -4.50 8.35 7.44
N LYS A 61 -3.66 8.81 6.50
CA LYS A 61 -3.59 10.22 6.14
C LYS A 61 -3.40 10.38 4.63
N ARG A 62 -4.09 11.36 4.05
CA ARG A 62 -4.01 11.69 2.61
C ARG A 62 -3.32 13.03 2.40
N TYR A 63 -2.45 13.11 1.41
CA TYR A 63 -1.71 14.30 0.99
C TYR A 63 -1.79 14.44 -0.53
N GLY A 64 -2.80 15.15 -1.04
CA GLY A 64 -3.08 15.17 -2.48
C GLY A 64 -3.30 13.74 -2.98
N ARG A 65 -2.42 13.29 -3.89
CA ARG A 65 -2.45 11.95 -4.48
C ARG A 65 -1.70 10.88 -3.68
N GLU A 66 -1.10 11.22 -2.54
CA GLU A 66 -0.46 10.26 -1.66
C GLU A 66 -1.42 9.83 -0.55
N LEU A 67 -1.51 8.53 -0.32
CA LEU A 67 -2.18 7.90 0.80
C LEU A 67 -1.15 7.18 1.67
N VAL A 68 -0.97 7.68 2.89
CA VAL A 68 -0.09 7.08 3.89
C VAL A 68 -0.92 6.23 4.84
N VAL A 69 -0.67 4.91 4.83
CA VAL A 69 -1.35 3.93 5.67
C VAL A 69 -0.36 3.37 6.69
N LYS A 70 -0.56 3.71 7.96
CA LYS A 70 0.23 3.17 9.06
C LYS A 70 -0.48 1.94 9.62
N THR A 71 0.27 0.86 9.72
CA THR A 71 -0.17 -0.40 10.30
C THR A 71 0.64 -0.71 11.55
N LEU A 72 0.30 -1.78 12.27
CA LEU A 72 1.08 -2.19 13.45
C LEU A 72 2.57 -2.41 13.15
N ASN A 73 2.91 -2.89 11.95
CA ASN A 73 4.26 -3.34 11.63
C ASN A 73 4.98 -2.47 10.59
N SER A 74 4.24 -1.75 9.76
CA SER A 74 4.80 -1.02 8.62
C SER A 74 3.98 0.23 8.30
N ILE A 75 4.62 1.16 7.60
CA ILE A 75 3.97 2.32 7.00
C ILE A 75 4.06 2.17 5.48
N TYR A 76 2.93 2.29 4.81
CA TYR A 76 2.81 2.21 3.36
C TYR A 76 2.57 3.60 2.81
N HIS A 77 3.38 4.01 1.84
CA HIS A 77 3.18 5.21 1.06
C HIS A 77 2.64 4.77 -0.31
N LEU A 78 1.36 5.05 -0.53
CA LEU A 78 0.63 4.68 -1.73
C LEU A 78 0.40 5.94 -2.56
N ARG A 79 0.60 5.88 -3.87
CA ARG A 79 0.30 6.98 -4.78
C ARG A 79 -0.84 6.59 -5.70
N GLU A 80 -1.82 7.45 -5.84
CA GLU A 80 -2.90 7.29 -6.81
C GLU A 80 -2.33 7.21 -8.22
N VAL A 81 -2.80 6.21 -8.98
CA VAL A 81 -2.48 6.05 -10.40
C VAL A 81 -3.59 6.76 -11.18
N GLU A 82 -3.22 7.72 -12.03
CA GLU A 82 -4.16 8.27 -13.00
C GLU A 82 -4.38 7.25 -14.11
N GLU A 83 -5.63 7.01 -14.49
CA GLU A 83 -5.91 6.46 -15.81
C GLU A 83 -5.47 7.54 -16.81
N GLU A 84 -4.36 7.32 -17.53
CA GLU A 84 -4.07 8.13 -18.71
C GLU A 84 -5.26 7.95 -19.66
N ASN A 85 -6.03 9.03 -19.87
CA ASN A 85 -7.05 9.08 -20.90
C ASN A 85 -6.36 8.79 -22.24
N ALA A 86 -6.53 7.56 -22.73
CA ALA A 86 -6.16 7.14 -24.07
C ALA A 86 -7.04 7.83 -25.12
#